data_AF-A0A2P6NMX8-F1
#
_entry.id   AF-A0A2P6NMX8-F1
#
_cell.length_a   1.000
_cell.length_b   1.000
_cell.length_c   1.000
_cell.angle_alpha   90.00
_cell.angle_beta   90.00
_cell.angle_gamma   90.00
#
_symmetry.space_group_name_H-M   'P 1'
#
loop_
_entity.id
_entity.type
_entity.pdbx_description
1 polymer ?
#
loop_
_entity_poly.entity_id
_entity_poly.type
_entity_poly.pdbx_seq_one_letter_code
_entity_poly.pdbx_strand_id
1 'polypeptide(L)'
;MWKGGLLFLLFIAGITFIAHVSTSNTDVNNIDYDGRKLLDFIAFSSSSRKTFNKGDVSDRLCAADDSGDCHLSEYEQAVLRLSIVAFVMAPLAFLSFWIVCFGRTIFNCFGGWEKNPHSACFGISCCGRSCTRGNDADDFEGYSACGVYTTRFLLVLFTLCLIGVTVPGMMGNSHLSHGLKRPTSSFINFGIDLRQKLDHIVMNLTQLPYTKNINGSLTEVYQTFQEAMDKVHDADDKVSQVETYRFPIYIGILSLAPVVVLIGIAGGVFNCWQLTFCSAMILFLISTLMWSVFGLQYPMLIVLNDTCDEITLYNENVIAANITAHRNETFHPNRTSVIEVQVPLTSCTNSSFTKVERKVDDALNEAYSAACGSEGLQTPCLLSDNDYTRQAQKCDIILKNNIMQQPVCRLITDYKISGDLQKCRSAVAGVTNMSLLNFQPGSALCKEVTVNTCMEKQCQGPAAQIVDIIVEKLDVLSKYVYILRQEVVPLLGCYVFAPLVSALKEDVCHKLNPSFEWVEISMLAVGIILIPITILMILAAKRWRRDAMSPDTYRLMNHSYYNNDFGTTEKPKRTFIRTR
;
A
#
# COMPACT_ATOMS: atom_id res chain seq x y z
N MET A 1 -24.43 -5.50 43.08
CA MET A 1 -24.65 -4.41 42.09
C MET A 1 -23.39 -4.04 41.30
N TRP A 2 -22.19 -3.89 41.89
CA TRP A 2 -20.97 -3.51 41.15
C TRP A 2 -20.49 -4.47 40.03
N LYS A 3 -20.78 -5.78 40.13
CA LYS A 3 -20.36 -6.76 39.11
C LYS A 3 -21.14 -6.70 37.79
N GLY A 4 -22.32 -6.08 37.77
CA GLY A 4 -23.12 -5.90 36.56
C GLY A 4 -22.68 -4.70 35.72
N GLY A 5 -22.17 -3.64 36.36
CA GLY A 5 -21.77 -2.41 35.69
C GLY A 5 -20.57 -2.58 34.74
N LEU A 6 -19.55 -3.34 35.16
CA LEU A 6 -18.37 -3.60 34.31
C LEU A 6 -18.71 -4.43 33.07
N LEU A 7 -19.53 -5.47 33.22
CA LEU A 7 -20.00 -6.30 32.09
C LEU A 7 -20.89 -5.49 31.14
N PHE A 8 -21.72 -4.59 31.67
CA PHE A 8 -22.55 -3.69 30.87
C PHE A 8 -21.74 -2.62 30.14
N LEU A 9 -20.69 -2.08 30.75
CA LEU A 9 -19.76 -1.15 30.09
C LEU A 9 -18.95 -1.83 28.98
N LEU A 10 -18.44 -3.04 29.22
CA LEU A 10 -17.77 -3.84 28.19
C LEU A 10 -18.74 -4.21 27.05
N PHE A 11 -20.01 -4.43 27.36
CA PHE A 11 -21.07 -4.71 26.39
C PHE A 11 -21.42 -3.48 25.54
N ILE A 12 -21.60 -2.31 26.15
CA ILE A 12 -21.83 -1.06 25.42
C ILE A 12 -20.62 -0.77 24.53
N ALA A 13 -19.39 -0.88 25.05
CA ALA A 13 -18.17 -0.69 24.28
C ALA A 13 -18.10 -1.64 23.07
N GLY A 14 -18.45 -2.91 23.26
CA GLY A 14 -18.52 -3.91 22.19
C GLY A 14 -19.59 -3.61 21.14
N ILE A 15 -20.79 -3.18 21.54
CA ILE A 15 -21.85 -2.80 20.60
C ILE A 15 -21.51 -1.52 19.85
N THR A 16 -20.98 -0.49 20.53
CA THR A 16 -20.55 0.74 19.87
C THR A 16 -19.43 0.44 18.88
N PHE A 17 -18.51 -0.45 19.23
CA PHE A 17 -17.45 -0.90 18.33
C PHE A 17 -18.01 -1.64 17.10
N ILE A 18 -18.91 -2.60 17.29
CA ILE A 18 -19.54 -3.33 16.18
C ILE A 18 -20.38 -2.41 15.29
N ALA A 19 -21.13 -1.48 15.88
CA ALA A 19 -21.90 -0.49 15.14
C ALA A 19 -20.98 0.40 14.30
N HIS A 20 -19.86 0.86 14.87
CA HIS A 20 -18.88 1.69 14.17
C HIS A 20 -18.20 0.92 13.02
N VAL A 21 -17.81 -0.33 13.26
CA VAL A 21 -17.22 -1.23 12.25
C VAL A 21 -18.25 -1.64 11.18
N SER A 22 -19.55 -1.71 11.49
CA SER A 22 -20.58 -2.14 10.53
C SER A 22 -21.10 -1.00 9.65
N THR A 23 -21.16 0.24 10.16
CA THR A 23 -21.50 1.44 9.36
C THR A 23 -20.40 1.84 8.38
N SER A 24 -19.23 1.21 8.50
CA SER A 24 -18.04 1.39 7.69
C SER A 24 -18.15 0.97 6.23
N ASN A 25 -18.85 -0.14 5.99
CA ASN A 25 -18.70 -0.90 4.76
C ASN A 25 -19.45 -0.30 3.55
N THR A 26 -20.22 0.78 3.72
CA THR A 26 -21.10 1.29 2.67
C THR A 26 -20.53 2.42 1.81
N ASP A 27 -19.38 3.03 2.14
CA ASP A 27 -18.72 4.04 1.28
C ASP A 27 -17.19 3.98 1.40
N VAL A 28 -16.59 2.94 0.81
CA VAL A 28 -15.14 2.66 0.85
C VAL A 28 -14.28 3.74 0.15
N ASN A 29 -14.89 4.60 -0.68
CA ASN A 29 -14.15 5.58 -1.47
C ASN A 29 -14.10 7.00 -0.89
N ASN A 30 -14.82 7.31 0.20
CA ASN A 30 -14.95 8.69 0.70
C ASN A 30 -14.94 8.85 2.23
N ILE A 31 -14.79 7.77 2.99
CA ILE A 31 -14.67 7.87 4.45
C ILE A 31 -13.18 7.78 4.78
N ASP A 32 -12.60 8.93 5.14
CA ASP A 32 -11.34 8.99 5.89
C ASP A 32 -11.53 8.14 7.15
N TYR A 33 -10.99 6.92 7.09
CA TYR A 33 -11.16 5.92 8.12
C TYR A 33 -10.28 6.30 9.31
N ASP A 34 -10.85 7.00 10.28
CA ASP A 34 -10.15 7.40 11.49
C ASP A 34 -10.10 6.23 12.51
N GLY A 35 -9.66 5.05 12.06
CA GLY A 35 -9.30 3.94 12.95
C GLY A 35 -8.19 4.38 13.93
N ARG A 36 -7.37 5.35 13.49
CA ARG A 36 -6.48 6.16 14.32
C ARG A 36 -7.20 6.73 15.54
N LYS A 37 -8.37 7.39 15.47
CA LYS A 37 -9.08 7.90 16.67
C LYS A 37 -9.34 6.87 17.78
N LEU A 38 -9.60 5.61 17.44
CA LEU A 38 -9.80 4.55 18.44
C LEU A 38 -8.47 4.14 19.09
N LEU A 39 -7.41 4.04 18.28
CA LEU A 39 -6.04 3.84 18.76
C LEU A 39 -5.51 5.08 19.47
N ASP A 40 -5.95 6.28 19.12
CA ASP A 40 -5.54 7.58 19.69
C ASP A 40 -6.10 7.76 21.10
N PHE A 41 -7.24 7.12 21.40
CA PHE A 41 -7.72 6.98 22.77
C PHE A 41 -6.74 6.21 23.66
N ILE A 42 -5.86 5.40 23.05
CA ILE A 42 -4.78 4.64 23.70
C ILE A 42 -3.41 5.30 23.46
N ALA A 43 -3.21 6.03 22.35
CA ALA A 43 -1.97 6.64 21.92
C ALA A 43 -2.16 8.16 21.69
N PHE A 44 -1.59 8.94 22.62
CA PHE A 44 -1.48 10.40 22.57
C PHE A 44 -1.28 10.97 21.14
N SER A 45 -2.25 11.77 20.65
CA SER A 45 -2.15 12.55 19.42
C SER A 45 -1.18 13.74 19.56
N SER A 46 0.07 13.46 19.88
CA SER A 46 1.15 14.43 19.82
C SER A 46 1.94 14.21 18.54
N SER A 47 2.45 15.30 17.95
CA SER A 47 3.42 15.31 16.82
C SER A 47 4.78 14.66 17.18
N SER A 48 4.79 13.84 18.22
CA SER A 48 5.96 13.23 18.81
C SER A 48 5.57 11.99 19.62
N ARG A 49 6.44 10.98 19.64
CA ARG A 49 6.30 9.73 20.39
C ARG A 49 7.27 9.68 21.56
N LYS A 50 6.81 9.16 22.69
CA LYS A 50 7.64 8.97 23.88
C LYS A 50 8.57 7.77 23.73
N THR A 51 9.87 7.97 23.91
CA THR A 51 10.88 6.91 24.02
C THR A 51 10.96 6.37 25.45
N PHE A 52 11.78 5.34 25.70
CA PHE A 52 12.03 4.85 27.07
C PHE A 52 12.87 5.81 27.91
N ASN A 53 13.91 6.40 27.32
CA ASN A 53 14.97 7.09 28.08
C ASN A 53 15.26 8.53 27.62
N LYS A 54 14.85 8.94 26.42
CA LYS A 54 15.32 10.17 25.75
C LYS A 54 14.25 11.25 25.55
N GLY A 55 13.07 11.10 26.16
CA GLY A 55 11.96 12.05 25.98
C GLY A 55 11.13 11.75 24.74
N ASP A 56 10.73 12.79 24.01
CA ASP A 56 9.85 12.73 22.84
C ASP A 56 10.66 12.77 21.53
N VAL A 57 10.30 11.94 20.55
CA VAL A 57 10.87 11.94 19.19
C VAL A 57 9.82 12.17 18.13
N SER A 58 10.23 12.60 16.95
CA SER A 58 9.36 12.78 15.78
C SER A 58 8.52 11.52 15.50
N ASP A 59 7.26 11.73 15.10
CA ASP A 59 6.33 10.67 14.68
C ASP A 59 6.53 10.24 13.22
N ARG A 60 7.50 10.84 12.53
CA ARG A 60 7.91 10.46 11.18
C ARG A 60 8.61 9.11 11.14
N LEU A 61 8.70 8.52 9.94
CA LEU A 61 9.49 7.32 9.70
C LEU A 61 10.92 7.55 10.20
N CYS A 62 11.51 6.53 10.84
CA CYS A 62 12.83 6.59 11.46
C CYS A 62 13.04 7.76 12.45
N ALA A 63 11.96 8.37 12.97
CA ALA A 63 11.98 9.59 13.78
C ALA A 63 12.73 10.73 13.09
N ALA A 64 12.51 10.89 11.78
CA ALA A 64 13.17 11.92 10.98
C ALA A 64 12.93 13.34 11.52
N ASP A 65 13.96 14.17 11.48
CA ASP A 65 13.84 15.62 11.72
C ASP A 65 13.37 16.37 10.46
N ASP A 66 13.29 17.70 10.48
CA ASP A 66 12.83 18.47 9.32
C ASP A 66 13.81 18.44 8.13
N SER A 67 15.09 18.13 8.37
CA SER A 67 16.10 17.83 7.35
C SER A 67 15.99 16.43 6.75
N GLY A 68 15.18 15.55 7.34
CA GLY A 68 15.05 14.16 6.93
C GLY A 68 16.09 13.23 7.54
N ASP A 69 16.89 13.70 8.51
CA ASP A 69 17.91 12.89 9.17
C ASP A 69 17.26 11.87 10.11
N CYS A 70 17.60 10.58 9.92
CA CYS A 70 17.01 9.48 10.67
C CYS A 70 17.61 9.30 12.08
N HIS A 71 16.74 9.19 13.08
CA HIS A 71 17.04 8.78 14.45
C HIS A 71 16.47 7.38 14.74
N LEU A 72 16.94 6.38 13.98
CA LEU A 72 16.38 5.03 13.95
C LEU A 72 16.34 4.35 15.33
N SER A 73 17.39 4.52 16.14
CA SER A 73 17.46 3.87 17.46
C SER A 73 16.37 4.38 18.42
N GLU A 74 16.10 5.68 18.40
CA GLU A 74 15.04 6.29 19.20
C GLU A 74 13.66 5.95 18.65
N TYR A 75 13.52 5.88 17.32
CA TYR A 75 12.31 5.43 16.65
C TYR A 75 11.93 3.99 17.04
N GLU A 76 12.88 3.06 16.98
CA GLU A 76 12.67 1.66 17.39
C GLU A 76 12.21 1.55 18.85
N GLN A 77 12.81 2.35 19.74
CA GLN A 77 12.40 2.42 21.15
C GLN A 77 10.96 2.93 21.30
N ALA A 78 10.57 3.96 20.55
CA ALA A 78 9.22 4.51 20.59
C ALA A 78 8.19 3.49 20.05
N VAL A 79 8.47 2.83 18.93
CA VAL A 79 7.60 1.82 18.32
C VAL A 79 7.47 0.59 19.24
N LEU A 80 8.58 0.09 19.79
CA LEU A 80 8.56 -1.03 20.73
C LEU A 80 7.76 -0.71 21.99
N ARG A 81 7.85 0.54 22.48
CA ARG A 81 7.09 0.99 23.65
C ARG A 81 5.58 0.85 23.46
N LEU A 82 5.09 1.14 22.25
CA LEU A 82 3.67 1.01 21.91
C LEU A 82 3.20 -0.46 21.94
N SER A 83 4.11 -1.41 21.71
CA SER A 83 3.81 -2.85 21.71
C SER A 83 3.91 -3.52 23.09
N ILE A 84 4.41 -2.82 24.11
CA ILE A 84 4.58 -3.38 25.46
C ILE A 84 3.27 -3.95 26.00
N VAL A 85 2.15 -3.27 25.78
CA VAL A 85 0.85 -3.71 26.31
C VAL A 85 0.52 -5.11 25.81
N ALA A 86 0.71 -5.37 24.52
CA ALA A 86 0.52 -6.69 23.92
C ALA A 86 1.46 -7.74 24.53
N PHE A 87 2.75 -7.40 24.64
CA PHE A 87 3.77 -8.28 25.23
C PHE A 87 3.59 -8.52 26.74
N VAL A 88 2.88 -7.65 27.45
CA VAL A 88 2.48 -7.87 28.85
C VAL A 88 1.21 -8.72 28.93
N MET A 89 0.25 -8.50 28.02
CA MET A 89 -1.00 -9.26 27.99
C MET A 89 -0.81 -10.73 27.60
N ALA A 90 0.10 -11.04 26.68
CA ALA A 90 0.40 -12.42 26.28
C ALA A 90 0.85 -13.34 27.45
N PRO A 91 1.87 -12.99 28.25
CA PRO A 91 2.26 -13.78 29.42
C PRO A 91 1.22 -13.72 30.53
N LEU A 92 0.48 -12.62 30.71
CA LEU A 92 -0.63 -12.57 31.67
C LEU A 92 -1.73 -13.58 31.31
N ALA A 93 -2.09 -13.69 30.03
CA ALA A 93 -3.04 -14.71 29.56
C ALA A 93 -2.51 -16.13 29.80
N PHE A 94 -1.21 -16.35 29.57
CA PHE A 94 -0.56 -17.65 29.81
C PHE A 94 -0.48 -18.00 31.31
N LEU A 95 -0.12 -17.05 32.16
CA LEU A 95 -0.11 -17.23 33.62
C LEU A 95 -1.53 -17.44 34.16
N SER A 96 -2.52 -16.75 33.59
CA SER A 96 -3.92 -16.93 33.96
C SER A 96 -4.40 -18.37 33.72
N PHE A 97 -3.96 -18.99 32.62
CA PHE A 97 -4.20 -20.42 32.38
C PHE A 97 -3.67 -21.28 33.54
N TRP A 98 -2.42 -21.10 33.95
CA TRP A 98 -1.83 -21.85 35.05
C TRP A 98 -2.50 -21.58 36.40
N ILE A 99 -2.85 -20.32 36.68
CA ILE A 99 -3.57 -19.94 37.90
C ILE A 99 -4.93 -20.64 37.96
N VAL A 100 -5.66 -20.69 36.84
CA VAL A 100 -6.96 -21.40 36.77
C VAL A 100 -6.77 -22.91 36.90
N CYS A 101 -5.77 -23.49 36.22
CA CYS A 101 -5.44 -24.91 36.31
C CYS A 101 -5.07 -25.31 37.75
N PHE A 102 -4.04 -24.71 38.35
CA PHE A 102 -3.60 -25.01 39.71
C PHE A 102 -4.64 -24.63 40.76
N GLY A 103 -5.30 -23.48 40.61
CA GLY A 103 -6.38 -23.06 41.50
C GLY A 103 -7.56 -24.04 41.48
N ARG A 104 -7.78 -24.76 40.37
CA ARG A 104 -8.82 -25.78 40.26
C ARG A 104 -8.35 -27.17 40.69
N THR A 105 -7.13 -27.58 40.35
CA THR A 105 -6.61 -28.95 40.61
C THR A 105 -5.97 -29.09 41.99
N ILE A 106 -5.17 -28.13 42.42
CA ILE A 106 -4.41 -28.19 43.68
C ILE A 106 -5.21 -27.56 44.83
N PHE A 107 -5.70 -26.33 44.62
CA PHE A 107 -6.28 -25.54 45.71
C PHE A 107 -7.80 -25.62 45.83
N ASN A 108 -8.49 -26.18 44.82
CA ASN A 108 -9.96 -26.23 44.74
C ASN A 108 -10.68 -24.86 44.86
N CYS A 109 -9.96 -23.73 44.78
CA CYS A 109 -10.54 -22.39 44.94
C CYS A 109 -11.40 -21.97 43.74
N PHE A 110 -11.27 -22.65 42.59
CA PHE A 110 -12.18 -22.53 41.45
C PHE A 110 -13.13 -23.73 41.30
N GLY A 111 -13.60 -24.30 42.40
CA GLY A 111 -14.76 -25.21 42.44
C GLY A 111 -14.54 -26.63 41.91
N GLY A 112 -13.31 -27.12 41.93
CA GLY A 112 -12.96 -28.55 42.02
C GLY A 112 -13.29 -29.49 40.87
N TRP A 113 -12.62 -30.64 40.87
CA TRP A 113 -13.06 -31.84 40.15
C TRP A 113 -14.21 -32.45 40.94
N GLU A 114 -15.41 -32.49 40.36
CA GLU A 114 -16.62 -33.13 40.89
C GLU A 114 -16.94 -32.90 42.39
N LYS A 115 -17.95 -32.05 42.63
CA LYS A 115 -18.77 -32.22 43.84
C LYS A 115 -19.66 -33.45 43.63
N ASN A 116 -19.16 -34.65 43.89
CA ASN A 116 -20.03 -35.79 44.11
C ASN A 116 -20.53 -35.71 45.56
N PRO A 117 -21.74 -36.23 45.87
CA PRO A 117 -22.26 -36.23 47.24
C PRO A 117 -21.33 -36.94 48.25
N HIS A 118 -20.42 -37.79 47.78
CA HIS A 118 -19.39 -38.46 48.59
C HIS A 118 -18.02 -37.75 48.61
N SER A 119 -17.82 -36.72 47.78
CA SER A 119 -16.54 -36.02 47.59
C SER A 119 -16.65 -34.50 47.74
N ALA A 120 -17.64 -34.03 48.52
CA ALA A 120 -17.84 -32.60 48.81
C ALA A 120 -16.60 -31.90 49.41
N CYS A 121 -15.59 -32.65 49.83
CA CYS A 121 -14.38 -32.20 50.52
C CYS A 121 -13.07 -32.70 49.90
N PHE A 122 -12.74 -32.39 48.65
CA PHE A 122 -11.35 -32.46 48.18
C PHE A 122 -10.74 -31.06 48.10
N GLY A 123 -10.33 -30.53 49.25
CA GLY A 123 -9.62 -29.26 49.38
C GLY A 123 -9.44 -28.89 50.85
N ILE A 124 -8.20 -28.73 51.28
CA ILE A 124 -7.86 -28.23 52.62
C ILE A 124 -8.33 -26.77 52.68
N SER A 125 -9.50 -26.52 53.27
CA SER A 125 -9.92 -25.20 53.76
C SER A 125 -9.57 -24.01 52.82
N CYS A 126 -10.11 -23.95 51.60
CA CYS A 126 -10.09 -22.67 50.88
C CYS A 126 -11.14 -21.75 51.55
N CYS A 127 -10.69 -20.67 52.19
CA CYS A 127 -11.49 -19.65 52.90
C CYS A 127 -12.08 -20.01 54.28
N GLY A 128 -11.45 -20.88 55.08
CA GLY A 128 -11.73 -21.01 56.52
C GLY A 128 -13.10 -21.58 56.91
N ARG A 129 -13.92 -22.02 55.94
CA ARG A 129 -15.12 -22.80 56.22
C ARG A 129 -14.73 -24.28 56.28
N SER A 130 -14.77 -24.84 57.48
CA SER A 130 -14.77 -26.28 57.67
C SER A 130 -15.92 -26.85 56.85
N CYS A 131 -15.60 -27.73 55.90
CA CYS A 131 -16.64 -28.47 55.22
C CYS A 131 -17.30 -29.36 56.28
N THR A 132 -18.52 -29.00 56.70
CA THR A 132 -19.27 -29.75 57.69
C THR A 132 -19.56 -31.13 57.12
N ARG A 133 -18.88 -32.14 57.67
CA ARG A 133 -19.05 -33.56 57.34
C ARG A 133 -20.35 -34.12 57.94
N GLY A 134 -21.39 -33.30 58.03
CA GLY A 134 -22.69 -33.61 58.62
C GLY A 134 -23.75 -33.82 57.55
N ASN A 135 -24.94 -34.28 57.98
CA ASN A 135 -26.12 -34.56 57.16
C ASN A 135 -26.63 -33.39 56.28
N ASP A 136 -25.96 -32.24 56.32
CA ASP A 136 -26.22 -31.05 55.48
C ASP A 136 -25.48 -31.12 54.12
N ALA A 137 -24.86 -32.25 53.77
CA ALA A 137 -24.31 -32.49 52.44
C ALA A 137 -25.37 -32.42 51.33
N ASP A 138 -26.66 -32.49 51.70
CA ASP A 138 -27.81 -32.28 50.83
C ASP A 138 -28.11 -30.79 50.54
N ASP A 139 -27.45 -29.83 51.20
CA ASP A 139 -27.73 -28.39 51.06
C ASP A 139 -26.99 -27.69 49.91
N PHE A 140 -26.59 -28.41 48.85
CA PHE A 140 -26.22 -27.71 47.61
C PHE A 140 -27.49 -27.22 46.91
N GLU A 141 -27.90 -25.99 47.22
CA GLU A 141 -29.09 -25.31 46.66
C GLU A 141 -29.06 -25.15 45.11
N GLY A 142 -27.99 -25.59 44.45
CA GLY A 142 -27.82 -25.47 43.00
C GLY A 142 -27.61 -24.02 42.54
N TYR A 143 -27.44 -23.82 41.24
CA TYR A 143 -27.45 -22.48 40.67
C TYR A 143 -28.89 -22.02 40.37
N SER A 144 -29.18 -20.75 40.63
CA SER A 144 -30.47 -20.16 40.25
C SER A 144 -30.68 -20.20 38.73
N ALA A 145 -31.92 -20.41 38.29
CA ALA A 145 -32.28 -20.49 36.87
C ALA A 145 -31.82 -19.23 36.11
N CYS A 146 -32.07 -18.05 36.68
CA CYS A 146 -31.64 -16.76 36.13
C CYS A 146 -30.12 -16.71 35.90
N GLY A 147 -29.31 -17.22 36.83
CA GLY A 147 -27.86 -17.28 36.70
C GLY A 147 -27.39 -18.17 35.54
N VAL A 148 -28.06 -19.29 35.31
CA VAL A 148 -27.77 -20.20 34.19
C VAL A 148 -28.16 -19.56 32.85
N TYR A 149 -29.38 -19.02 32.75
CA TYR A 149 -29.86 -18.36 31.53
C TYR A 149 -29.03 -17.13 31.17
N THR A 150 -28.65 -16.31 32.15
CA THR A 150 -27.80 -15.13 31.92
C THR A 150 -26.45 -15.54 31.34
N THR A 151 -25.81 -16.59 31.87
CA THR A 151 -24.54 -17.08 31.30
C THR A 151 -24.70 -17.59 29.87
N ARG A 152 -25.80 -18.29 29.56
CA ARG A 152 -26.11 -18.74 28.19
C ARG A 152 -26.28 -17.57 27.23
N PHE A 153 -27.13 -16.61 27.60
CA PHE A 153 -27.41 -15.44 26.79
C PHE A 153 -26.15 -14.62 26.53
N LEU A 154 -25.39 -14.27 27.57
CA LEU A 154 -24.15 -13.51 27.43
C LEU A 154 -23.12 -14.26 26.58
N LEU A 155 -22.97 -15.57 26.75
CA LEU A 155 -22.02 -16.34 25.95
C LEU A 155 -22.38 -16.34 24.45
N VAL A 156 -23.66 -16.54 24.11
CA VAL A 156 -24.13 -16.45 22.72
C VAL A 156 -23.90 -15.04 22.16
N LEU A 157 -24.25 -14.01 22.93
CA LEU A 157 -24.08 -12.61 22.54
C LEU A 157 -22.62 -12.26 22.24
N PHE A 158 -21.69 -12.58 23.15
CA PHE A 158 -20.27 -12.37 22.91
C PHE A 158 -19.71 -13.23 21.77
N THR A 159 -20.29 -14.40 21.50
CA THR A 159 -19.93 -15.23 20.35
C THR A 159 -20.33 -14.56 19.04
N LEU A 160 -21.52 -13.95 18.97
CA LEU A 160 -21.93 -13.16 17.81
C LEU A 160 -21.01 -11.95 17.61
N CYS A 161 -20.64 -11.26 18.69
CA CYS A 161 -19.65 -10.18 18.64
C CYS A 161 -18.30 -10.68 18.11
N LEU A 162 -17.82 -11.82 18.61
CA LEU A 162 -16.58 -12.45 18.17
C LEU A 162 -16.59 -12.73 16.65
N ILE A 163 -17.65 -13.36 16.15
CA ILE A 163 -17.81 -13.63 14.71
C ILE A 163 -17.84 -12.30 13.92
N GLY A 164 -18.57 -11.30 14.42
CA GLY A 164 -18.68 -9.98 13.80
C GLY A 164 -17.34 -9.26 13.63
N VAL A 165 -16.41 -9.42 14.58
CA VAL A 165 -15.06 -8.83 14.48
C VAL A 165 -14.06 -9.71 13.74
N THR A 166 -14.26 -11.03 13.70
CA THR A 166 -13.39 -11.95 12.95
C THR A 166 -13.54 -11.76 11.44
N VAL A 167 -14.75 -11.49 10.93
CA VAL A 167 -15.00 -11.36 9.47
C VAL A 167 -14.20 -10.19 8.85
N PRO A 168 -14.25 -8.95 9.37
CA PRO A 168 -13.41 -7.85 8.90
C PRO A 168 -11.91 -8.18 8.97
N GLY A 169 -11.45 -8.87 10.03
CA GLY A 169 -10.05 -9.28 10.15
C GLY A 169 -9.61 -10.25 9.05
N MET A 170 -10.48 -11.20 8.66
CA MET A 170 -10.21 -12.12 7.56
C MET A 170 -10.23 -11.40 6.19
N MET A 171 -11.16 -10.48 5.98
CA MET A 171 -11.21 -9.64 4.76
C MET A 171 -9.98 -8.75 4.67
N GLY A 172 -9.64 -8.05 5.75
CA GLY A 172 -8.43 -7.22 5.87
C GLY A 172 -7.17 -8.04 5.59
N ASN A 173 -7.09 -9.29 6.08
CA ASN A 173 -5.95 -10.15 5.82
C ASN A 173 -5.81 -10.52 4.33
N SER A 174 -6.94 -10.72 3.64
CA SER A 174 -6.99 -10.95 2.20
C SER A 174 -6.58 -9.71 1.41
N HIS A 175 -7.07 -8.53 1.79
CA HIS A 175 -6.69 -7.29 1.14
C HIS A 175 -5.22 -6.95 1.38
N LEU A 176 -4.71 -7.21 2.60
CA LEU A 176 -3.32 -7.06 2.97
C LEU A 176 -2.41 -7.94 2.10
N SER A 177 -2.80 -9.19 1.85
CA SER A 177 -2.08 -10.11 0.95
C SER A 177 -1.87 -9.52 -0.45
N HIS A 178 -2.94 -8.94 -1.00
CA HIS A 178 -2.87 -8.29 -2.30
C HIS A 178 -2.12 -6.95 -2.23
N GLY A 179 -2.29 -6.18 -1.16
CA GLY A 179 -1.65 -4.90 -0.95
C GLY A 179 -0.12 -5.00 -0.88
N LEU A 180 0.41 -6.02 -0.20
CA LEU A 180 1.86 -6.20 -0.03
C LEU A 180 2.60 -6.38 -1.36
N LYS A 181 1.95 -7.00 -2.36
CA LYS A 181 2.53 -7.24 -3.69
C LYS A 181 2.42 -6.06 -4.65
N ARG A 182 1.62 -5.04 -4.31
CA ARG A 182 1.37 -3.91 -5.23
C ARG A 182 2.56 -2.97 -5.35
N PRO A 183 3.26 -2.56 -4.27
CA PRO A 183 4.45 -1.72 -4.39
C PRO A 183 5.51 -2.32 -5.32
N THR A 184 5.83 -3.61 -5.17
CA THR A 184 6.78 -4.32 -6.04
C THR A 184 6.28 -4.39 -7.49
N SER A 185 5.00 -4.69 -7.69
CA SER A 185 4.36 -4.66 -9.02
C SER A 185 4.44 -3.27 -9.67
N SER A 186 4.26 -2.19 -8.90
CA SER A 186 4.37 -0.82 -9.39
C SER A 186 5.79 -0.47 -9.83
N PHE A 187 6.81 -0.91 -9.10
CA PHE A 187 8.20 -0.82 -9.56
C PHE A 187 8.46 -1.62 -10.84
N ILE A 188 7.96 -2.86 -10.93
CA ILE A 188 8.12 -3.71 -12.12
C ILE A 188 7.45 -3.07 -13.33
N ASN A 189 6.22 -2.60 -13.19
CA ASN A 189 5.45 -1.98 -14.26
C ASN A 189 6.09 -0.67 -14.72
N PHE A 190 6.53 0.17 -13.78
CA PHE A 190 7.31 1.37 -14.10
C PHE A 190 8.57 1.02 -14.88
N GLY A 191 9.26 -0.03 -14.45
CA GLY A 191 10.44 -0.51 -15.14
C GLY A 191 10.18 -0.96 -16.58
N ILE A 192 9.12 -1.74 -16.79
CA ILE A 192 8.70 -2.18 -18.13
C ILE A 192 8.36 -0.98 -19.01
N ASP A 193 7.60 0.00 -18.50
CA ASP A 193 7.24 1.22 -19.23
C ASP A 193 8.48 2.05 -19.60
N LEU A 194 9.39 2.24 -18.66
CA LEU A 194 10.65 2.96 -18.92
C LEU A 194 11.49 2.25 -19.99
N ARG A 195 11.61 0.92 -19.92
CA ARG A 195 12.32 0.14 -20.94
C ARG A 195 11.67 0.27 -22.31
N GLN A 196 10.35 0.17 -22.39
CA GLN A 196 9.62 0.34 -23.65
C GLN A 196 9.83 1.73 -24.26
N LYS A 197 9.84 2.78 -23.42
CA LYS A 197 10.17 4.15 -23.86
C LYS A 197 11.59 4.25 -24.39
N LEU A 198 12.56 3.62 -23.73
CA LEU A 198 13.95 3.60 -24.20
C LEU A 198 14.11 2.85 -25.51
N ASP A 199 13.49 1.68 -25.64
CA ASP A 199 13.50 0.89 -26.87
C ASP A 199 12.87 1.67 -28.03
N HIS A 200 11.80 2.45 -27.76
CA HIS A 200 11.20 3.35 -28.75
C HIS A 200 12.16 4.47 -29.18
N ILE A 201 12.81 5.14 -28.23
CA ILE A 201 13.82 6.18 -28.50
C ILE A 201 14.96 5.61 -29.35
N VAL A 202 15.47 4.42 -29.01
CA VAL A 202 16.52 3.73 -29.78
C VAL A 202 16.07 3.45 -31.19
N MET A 203 14.88 2.89 -31.36
CA MET A 203 14.33 2.58 -32.67
C MET A 203 14.21 3.85 -33.53
N ASN A 204 13.72 4.96 -32.95
CA ASN A 204 13.60 6.23 -33.66
C ASN A 204 14.98 6.81 -34.01
N LEU A 205 15.95 6.76 -33.09
CA LEU A 205 17.31 7.27 -33.32
C LEU A 205 18.10 6.41 -34.32
N THR A 206 17.95 5.09 -34.33
CA THR A 206 18.68 4.21 -35.26
C THR A 206 18.24 4.37 -36.71
N GLN A 207 17.02 4.88 -36.95
CA GLN A 207 16.52 5.24 -38.28
C GLN A 207 17.13 6.54 -38.82
N LEU A 208 17.78 7.35 -37.97
CA LEU A 208 18.36 8.63 -38.36
C LEU A 208 19.87 8.50 -38.70
N PRO A 209 20.38 9.31 -39.64
CA PRO A 209 21.71 9.10 -40.24
C PRO A 209 22.89 9.24 -39.26
N TYR A 210 22.77 10.04 -38.20
CA TYR A 210 23.87 10.39 -37.29
C TYR A 210 23.85 9.60 -35.95
N THR A 211 22.94 8.63 -35.80
CA THR A 211 22.74 7.89 -34.54
C THR A 211 22.70 6.37 -34.69
N LYS A 212 23.26 5.84 -35.79
CA LYS A 212 23.29 4.39 -36.07
C LYS A 212 23.93 3.53 -34.97
N ASN A 213 24.83 4.09 -34.17
CA ASN A 213 25.55 3.41 -33.08
C ASN A 213 25.11 3.87 -31.67
N ILE A 214 23.84 4.25 -31.49
CA ILE A 214 23.32 4.70 -30.18
C ILE A 214 23.34 3.59 -29.12
N ASN A 215 23.21 2.32 -29.52
CA ASN A 215 23.09 1.17 -28.61
C ASN A 215 24.20 1.11 -27.54
N GLY A 216 25.46 1.41 -27.92
CA GLY A 216 26.57 1.39 -26.98
C GLY A 216 26.47 2.41 -25.84
N SER A 217 25.71 3.49 -26.02
CA SER A 217 25.47 4.50 -24.97
C SER A 217 24.37 4.10 -23.99
N LEU A 218 23.54 3.13 -24.36
CA LEU A 218 22.43 2.66 -23.53
C LEU A 218 22.75 1.37 -22.79
N THR A 219 23.81 0.65 -23.16
CA THR A 219 24.22 -0.58 -22.45
C THR A 219 24.36 -0.36 -20.95
N GLU A 220 24.95 0.77 -20.52
CA GLU A 220 25.09 1.10 -19.10
C GLU A 220 23.76 1.43 -18.44
N VAL A 221 22.88 2.18 -19.14
CA VAL A 221 21.52 2.47 -18.66
C VAL A 221 20.73 1.17 -18.49
N TYR A 222 20.76 0.29 -19.49
CA TYR A 222 20.12 -1.03 -19.43
C TYR A 222 20.71 -1.90 -18.33
N GLN A 223 22.03 -1.85 -18.09
CA GLN A 223 22.65 -2.62 -17.02
C GLN A 223 22.24 -2.10 -15.64
N THR A 224 22.36 -0.80 -15.36
CA THR A 224 21.91 -0.22 -14.08
C THR A 224 20.43 -0.47 -13.85
N PHE A 225 19.64 -0.37 -14.92
CA PHE A 225 18.21 -0.65 -14.87
C PHE A 225 17.92 -2.13 -14.59
N GLN A 226 18.63 -3.06 -15.22
CA GLN A 226 18.51 -4.49 -14.95
C GLN A 226 18.91 -4.83 -13.51
N GLU A 227 20.00 -4.27 -12.99
CA GLU A 227 20.42 -4.45 -11.60
C GLU A 227 19.37 -3.93 -10.61
N ALA A 228 18.70 -2.82 -10.92
CA ALA A 228 17.58 -2.31 -10.13
C ALA A 228 16.36 -3.25 -10.20
N MET A 229 16.02 -3.74 -11.38
CA MET A 229 14.93 -4.71 -11.58
C MET A 229 15.18 -6.03 -10.86
N ASP A 230 16.41 -6.53 -10.87
CA ASP A 230 16.79 -7.76 -10.16
C ASP A 230 16.60 -7.59 -8.64
N LYS A 231 16.92 -6.41 -8.09
CA LYS A 231 16.64 -6.09 -6.67
C LYS A 231 15.14 -6.00 -6.37
N VAL A 232 14.35 -5.47 -7.30
CA VAL A 232 12.89 -5.41 -7.16
C VAL A 232 12.30 -6.83 -7.19
N HIS A 233 12.80 -7.71 -8.05
CA HIS A 233 12.40 -9.12 -8.09
C HIS A 233 12.79 -9.87 -6.81
N ASP A 234 14.01 -9.67 -6.27
CA ASP A 234 14.40 -10.22 -4.97
C ASP A 234 13.50 -9.72 -3.83
N ALA A 235 13.10 -8.45 -3.87
CA ALA A 235 12.14 -7.91 -2.91
C ALA A 235 10.74 -8.54 -3.08
N ASP A 236 10.26 -8.72 -4.30
CA ASP A 236 8.99 -9.38 -4.59
C ASP A 236 8.96 -10.84 -4.11
N ASP A 237 10.04 -11.58 -4.33
CA ASP A 237 10.21 -12.96 -3.87
C ASP A 237 10.19 -13.02 -2.33
N LYS A 238 10.89 -12.11 -1.65
CA LYS A 238 10.87 -12.01 -0.17
C LYS A 238 9.50 -11.66 0.37
N VAL A 239 8.81 -10.71 -0.26
CA VAL A 239 7.43 -10.34 0.12
C VAL A 239 6.49 -11.53 -0.07
N SER A 240 6.60 -12.24 -1.19
CA SER A 240 5.81 -13.43 -1.49
C SER A 240 6.09 -14.57 -0.50
N GLN A 241 7.35 -14.74 -0.09
CA GLN A 241 7.75 -15.72 0.92
C GLN A 241 7.15 -15.38 2.29
N VAL A 242 7.27 -14.14 2.76
CA VAL A 242 6.64 -13.67 4.01
C VAL A 242 5.13 -13.89 3.96
N GLU A 243 4.50 -13.57 2.84
CA GLU A 243 3.06 -13.72 2.66
C GLU A 243 2.59 -15.17 2.72
N THR A 244 3.38 -16.09 2.16
CA THR A 244 3.10 -17.54 2.20
C THR A 244 3.00 -18.07 3.63
N TYR A 245 3.77 -17.52 4.57
CA TYR A 245 3.70 -17.89 5.98
C TYR A 245 2.64 -17.08 6.74
N ARG A 246 2.58 -15.77 6.52
CA ARG A 246 1.71 -14.85 7.26
C ARG A 246 0.23 -15.15 7.04
N PHE A 247 -0.19 -15.32 5.78
CA PHE A 247 -1.59 -15.48 5.39
C PHE A 247 -2.31 -16.63 6.12
N PRO A 248 -1.81 -17.89 6.08
CA PRO A 248 -2.47 -19.01 6.75
C PRO A 248 -2.41 -18.91 8.28
N ILE A 249 -1.35 -18.34 8.85
CA ILE A 249 -1.23 -18.13 10.31
C ILE A 249 -2.34 -17.20 10.78
N TYR A 250 -2.58 -16.11 10.05
CA TYR A 250 -3.55 -15.09 10.45
C TYR A 250 -4.99 -15.61 10.34
N ILE A 251 -5.31 -16.28 9.22
CA ILE A 251 -6.60 -16.95 9.05
C ILE A 251 -6.79 -18.04 10.10
N GLY A 252 -5.77 -18.85 10.35
CA GLY A 252 -5.82 -19.92 11.35
C GLY A 252 -6.12 -19.37 12.75
N ILE A 253 -5.38 -18.36 13.20
CA ILE A 253 -5.54 -17.77 14.53
C ILE A 253 -6.90 -17.07 14.68
N LEU A 254 -7.32 -16.29 13.68
CA LEU A 254 -8.61 -15.58 13.70
C LEU A 254 -9.81 -16.53 13.66
N SER A 255 -9.73 -17.63 12.90
CA SER A 255 -10.82 -18.62 12.77
C SER A 255 -10.86 -19.65 13.90
N LEU A 256 -9.72 -19.96 14.53
CA LEU A 256 -9.65 -20.96 15.59
C LEU A 256 -10.45 -20.53 16.84
N ALA A 257 -10.42 -19.24 17.19
CA ALA A 257 -11.18 -18.68 18.30
C ALA A 257 -12.70 -18.99 18.22
N PRO A 258 -13.44 -18.55 17.18
CA PRO A 258 -14.88 -18.83 17.10
C PRO A 258 -15.19 -20.33 17.00
N VAL A 259 -14.37 -21.12 16.32
CA VAL A 259 -14.55 -22.59 16.25
C VAL A 259 -14.50 -23.23 17.63
N VAL A 260 -13.50 -22.88 18.45
CA VAL A 260 -13.35 -23.42 19.82
C VAL A 260 -14.49 -22.98 20.73
N VAL A 261 -14.96 -21.73 20.59
CA VAL A 261 -16.13 -21.23 21.32
C VAL A 261 -17.38 -22.02 20.95
N LEU A 262 -17.64 -22.25 19.66
CA LEU A 262 -18.78 -23.05 19.20
C LEU A 262 -18.72 -24.50 19.71
N ILE A 263 -17.54 -25.13 19.71
CA ILE A 263 -17.34 -26.47 20.27
C ILE A 263 -17.71 -26.49 21.76
N GLY A 264 -17.30 -25.50 22.53
CA GLY A 264 -17.61 -25.50 23.96
C GLY A 264 -19.06 -25.09 24.29
N ILE A 265 -19.70 -24.27 23.44
CA ILE A 265 -21.16 -24.07 23.48
C ILE A 265 -21.88 -25.38 23.19
N ALA A 266 -21.48 -26.12 22.15
CA ALA A 266 -22.05 -27.43 21.83
C ALA A 266 -21.86 -28.41 22.98
N GLY A 267 -20.65 -28.49 23.56
CA GLY A 267 -20.38 -29.27 24.76
C GLY A 267 -21.33 -28.93 25.90
N GLY A 268 -21.62 -27.66 26.09
CA GLY A 268 -22.57 -27.23 27.09
C GLY A 268 -24.01 -27.61 26.77
N VAL A 269 -24.46 -27.48 25.51
CA VAL A 269 -25.81 -27.85 25.06
C VAL A 269 -26.04 -29.36 25.23
N PHE A 270 -25.03 -30.17 24.91
CA PHE A 270 -25.05 -31.63 25.08
C PHE A 270 -24.68 -32.08 26.51
N ASN A 271 -24.57 -31.16 27.47
CA ASN A 271 -24.25 -31.45 28.88
C ASN A 271 -22.89 -32.20 29.06
N CYS A 272 -21.95 -32.02 28.14
CA CYS A 272 -20.57 -32.49 28.21
C CYS A 272 -19.68 -31.39 28.81
N TRP A 273 -19.65 -31.31 30.13
CA TRP A 273 -18.90 -30.26 30.86
C TRP A 273 -17.39 -30.29 30.58
N GLN A 274 -16.84 -31.48 30.33
CA GLN A 274 -15.43 -31.68 30.01
C GLN A 274 -15.07 -30.96 28.72
N LEU A 275 -15.92 -31.04 27.69
CA LEU A 275 -15.70 -30.37 26.41
C LEU A 275 -15.72 -28.85 26.58
N THR A 276 -16.71 -28.29 27.29
CA THR A 276 -16.76 -26.84 27.58
C THR A 276 -15.54 -26.37 28.37
N PHE A 277 -15.08 -27.15 29.35
CA PHE A 277 -13.90 -26.83 30.14
C PHE A 277 -12.61 -26.91 29.30
N CYS A 278 -12.43 -27.96 28.50
CA CYS A 278 -11.30 -28.09 27.59
C CYS A 278 -11.26 -26.96 26.57
N SER A 279 -12.42 -26.58 25.99
CA SER A 279 -12.53 -25.40 25.13
C SER A 279 -12.08 -24.14 25.86
N ALA A 280 -12.53 -23.90 27.10
CA ALA A 280 -12.10 -22.74 27.89
C ALA A 280 -10.58 -22.72 28.13
N MET A 281 -9.96 -23.88 28.34
CA MET A 281 -8.51 -24.00 28.50
C MET A 281 -7.77 -23.65 27.21
N ILE A 282 -8.27 -24.13 26.06
CA ILE A 282 -7.71 -23.81 24.74
C ILE A 282 -7.85 -22.30 24.44
N LEU A 283 -8.94 -21.65 24.86
CA LEU A 283 -9.13 -20.21 24.66
C LEU A 283 -8.07 -19.36 25.36
N PHE A 284 -7.52 -19.78 26.50
CA PHE A 284 -6.37 -19.08 27.10
C PHE A 284 -5.14 -19.14 26.19
N LEU A 285 -4.85 -20.31 25.62
CA LEU A 285 -3.72 -20.49 24.70
C LEU A 285 -3.91 -19.65 23.43
N ILE A 286 -5.12 -19.64 22.87
CA ILE A 286 -5.47 -18.79 21.73
C ILE A 286 -5.33 -17.32 22.09
N SER A 287 -5.76 -16.91 23.29
CA SER A 287 -5.60 -15.52 23.74
C SER A 287 -4.12 -15.13 23.85
N THR A 288 -3.26 -15.99 24.39
CA THR A 288 -1.80 -15.77 24.39
C THR A 288 -1.26 -15.61 22.98
N LEU A 289 -1.63 -16.49 22.04
CA LEU A 289 -1.19 -16.39 20.65
C LEU A 289 -1.69 -15.11 19.98
N MET A 290 -2.95 -14.72 20.21
CA MET A 290 -3.55 -13.50 19.66
C MET A 290 -2.79 -12.25 20.12
N TRP A 291 -2.51 -12.13 21.43
CA TRP A 291 -1.73 -11.01 21.97
C TRP A 291 -0.30 -10.99 21.46
N SER A 292 0.34 -12.15 21.29
CA SER A 292 1.69 -12.23 20.72
C SER A 292 1.72 -11.79 19.26
N VAL A 293 0.78 -12.24 18.43
CA VAL A 293 0.71 -11.84 17.01
C VAL A 293 0.36 -10.37 16.88
N PHE A 294 -0.60 -9.88 17.67
CA PHE A 294 -0.93 -8.45 17.73
C PHE A 294 0.30 -7.60 18.11
N GLY A 295 1.07 -8.01 19.12
CA GLY A 295 2.30 -7.30 19.52
C GLY A 295 3.43 -7.31 18.48
N LEU A 296 3.48 -8.32 17.61
CA LEU A 296 4.42 -8.36 16.48
C LEU A 296 3.92 -7.54 15.28
N GLN A 297 2.62 -7.47 15.08
CA GLN A 297 2.00 -6.80 13.94
C GLN A 297 1.87 -5.29 14.15
N TYR A 298 1.60 -4.84 15.38
CA TYR A 298 1.38 -3.43 15.67
C TYR A 298 2.55 -2.50 15.29
N PRO A 299 3.83 -2.89 15.54
CA PRO A 299 4.98 -2.15 15.01
C PRO A 299 4.96 -1.95 13.49
N MET A 300 4.50 -2.97 12.76
CA MET A 300 4.46 -2.91 11.29
C MET A 300 3.40 -1.92 10.81
N LEU A 301 2.24 -1.83 11.48
CA LEU A 301 1.24 -0.80 11.17
C LEU A 301 1.84 0.60 11.34
N ILE A 302 2.53 0.86 12.45
CA ILE A 302 3.15 2.16 12.71
C ILE A 302 4.17 2.50 11.62
N VAL A 303 5.08 1.57 11.29
CA VAL A 303 6.08 1.76 10.24
C VAL A 303 5.42 2.04 8.88
N LEU A 304 4.35 1.32 8.56
CA LEU A 304 3.65 1.49 7.29
C LEU A 304 2.95 2.84 7.18
N ASN A 305 2.27 3.24 8.26
CA ASN A 305 1.61 4.51 8.37
C ASN A 305 2.62 5.68 8.21
N ASP A 306 3.76 5.58 8.87
CA ASP A 306 4.82 6.58 8.76
C ASP A 306 5.48 6.58 7.38
N THR A 307 5.59 5.41 6.75
CA THR A 307 6.05 5.27 5.37
C THR A 307 5.06 5.94 4.41
N CYS A 308 3.75 5.82 4.65
CA CYS A 308 2.74 6.53 3.87
C CYS A 308 2.87 8.05 3.98
N ASP A 309 3.10 8.57 5.20
CA ASP A 309 3.31 10.00 5.44
C ASP A 309 4.59 10.50 4.72
N GLU A 310 5.68 9.74 4.76
CA GLU A 310 6.91 10.07 4.03
C GLU A 310 6.78 9.98 2.50
N ILE A 311 6.05 8.98 1.97
CA ILE A 311 5.76 8.88 0.54
C ILE A 311 4.89 10.04 0.08
N THR A 312 3.91 10.45 0.91
CA THR A 312 3.04 11.58 0.61
C THR A 312 3.84 12.88 0.56
N LEU A 313 4.70 13.12 1.55
CA LEU A 313 5.61 14.27 1.55
C LEU A 313 6.54 14.25 0.34
N TYR A 314 7.13 13.09 0.01
CA TYR A 314 8.00 12.94 -1.15
C TYR A 314 7.25 13.23 -2.47
N ASN A 315 6.02 12.75 -2.62
CA ASN A 315 5.19 13.01 -3.78
C ASN A 315 4.89 14.51 -3.96
N GLU A 316 4.58 15.22 -2.86
CA GLU A 316 4.37 16.66 -2.87
C GLU A 316 5.64 17.42 -3.27
N ASN A 317 6.79 17.03 -2.71
CA ASN A 317 8.08 17.62 -3.06
C ASN A 317 8.45 17.36 -4.53
N VAL A 318 8.18 16.17 -5.08
CA VAL A 318 8.40 15.86 -6.52
C VAL A 318 7.56 16.79 -7.40
N ILE A 319 6.28 17.00 -7.06
CA ILE A 319 5.39 17.90 -7.82
C ILE A 319 5.89 19.34 -7.74
N ALA A 320 6.25 19.80 -6.53
CA ALA A 320 6.76 21.15 -6.32
C ALA A 320 8.09 21.38 -7.07
N ALA A 321 9.03 20.44 -6.97
CA ALA A 321 10.31 20.46 -7.67
C ALA A 321 10.13 20.55 -9.19
N ASN A 322 9.15 19.83 -9.74
CA ASN A 322 8.83 19.88 -11.16
C ASN A 322 8.31 21.27 -11.59
N ILE A 323 7.44 21.89 -10.78
CA ILE A 323 6.92 23.24 -11.05
C ILE A 323 8.05 24.29 -11.01
N THR A 324 8.96 24.21 -10.02
CA THR A 324 10.11 25.12 -9.92
C THR A 324 11.13 24.91 -11.04
N ALA A 325 11.37 23.66 -11.45
CA ALA A 325 12.27 23.34 -12.57
C ALA A 325 11.76 23.97 -13.88
N HIS A 326 10.45 23.96 -14.12
CA HIS A 326 9.86 24.63 -15.28
C HIS A 326 10.04 26.16 -15.27
N ARG A 327 10.30 26.75 -14.10
CA ARG A 327 10.58 28.19 -13.92
C ARG A 327 12.08 28.52 -13.90
N ASN A 328 12.96 27.53 -14.04
CA ASN A 328 14.41 27.67 -13.83
C ASN A 328 14.77 28.19 -12.41
N GLU A 329 13.98 27.83 -11.40
CA GLU A 329 14.21 28.18 -10.00
C GLU A 329 14.78 26.98 -9.23
N THR A 330 15.63 27.23 -8.24
CA THR A 330 16.16 26.18 -7.35
C THR A 330 15.08 25.76 -6.36
N PHE A 331 14.75 24.46 -6.35
CA PHE A 331 13.81 23.89 -5.38
C PHE A 331 14.45 23.79 -4.00
N HIS A 332 13.77 24.33 -2.99
CA HIS A 332 14.11 24.15 -1.57
C HIS A 332 12.86 23.64 -0.84
N PRO A 333 12.83 22.37 -0.40
CA PRO A 333 11.70 21.85 0.35
C PRO A 333 11.64 22.53 1.73
N ASN A 334 10.42 22.83 2.21
CA ASN A 334 10.22 23.28 3.60
C ASN A 334 10.48 22.15 4.60
N ARG A 335 10.27 20.91 4.17
CA ARG A 335 10.50 19.69 4.94
C ARG A 335 10.97 18.60 3.98
N THR A 336 12.11 17.98 4.29
CA THR A 336 12.71 16.94 3.47
C THR A 336 12.17 15.58 3.89
N SER A 337 11.76 14.73 2.94
CA SER A 337 11.37 13.35 3.26
C SER A 337 12.60 12.46 3.46
N VAL A 338 12.46 11.39 4.24
CA VAL A 338 13.53 10.39 4.41
C VAL A 338 13.92 9.77 3.06
N ILE A 339 12.93 9.63 2.17
CA ILE A 339 13.12 9.13 0.81
C ILE A 339 13.94 10.12 -0.01
N GLU A 340 13.71 11.43 0.16
CA GLU A 340 14.45 12.49 -0.53
C GLU A 340 15.93 12.54 -0.11
N VAL A 341 16.27 12.19 1.13
CA VAL A 341 17.68 12.07 1.55
C VAL A 341 18.41 10.97 0.75
N GLN A 342 17.71 9.88 0.42
CA GLN A 342 18.27 8.78 -0.38
C GLN A 342 18.18 9.05 -1.89
N VAL A 343 17.14 9.77 -2.32
CA VAL A 343 16.86 10.12 -3.72
C VAL A 343 16.68 11.64 -3.81
N PRO A 344 17.78 12.41 -3.82
CA PRO A 344 17.71 13.87 -3.75
C PRO A 344 17.03 14.48 -4.98
N LEU A 345 15.99 15.28 -4.73
CA LEU A 345 15.28 16.06 -5.75
C LEU A 345 16.08 17.30 -6.19
N THR A 346 17.09 17.70 -5.42
CA THR A 346 17.93 18.86 -5.75
C THR A 346 18.85 18.62 -6.93
N SER A 347 19.12 17.36 -7.26
CA SER A 347 19.97 16.94 -8.38
C SER A 347 19.19 16.10 -9.40
N CYS A 348 17.99 16.53 -9.81
CA CYS A 348 17.19 15.95 -10.90
C CYS A 348 17.92 15.95 -12.28
N THR A 349 19.21 15.66 -12.32
CA THR A 349 20.06 15.42 -13.47
C THR A 349 20.51 13.97 -13.36
N ASN A 350 19.83 13.07 -14.06
CA ASN A 350 20.24 11.68 -14.10
C ASN A 350 21.48 11.53 -14.98
N SER A 351 22.64 11.33 -14.36
CA SER A 351 23.94 11.18 -15.05
C SER A 351 23.98 9.99 -16.01
N SER A 352 23.16 8.95 -15.76
CA SER A 352 23.03 7.79 -16.64
C SER A 352 22.40 8.18 -17.99
N PHE A 353 21.47 9.13 -18.00
CA PHE A 353 20.85 9.63 -19.23
C PHE A 353 21.65 10.75 -19.90
N THR A 354 22.60 11.39 -19.21
CA THR A 354 23.47 12.43 -19.80
C THR A 354 24.30 11.90 -20.98
N LYS A 355 24.66 10.60 -21.00
CA LYS A 355 25.35 9.99 -22.16
C LYS A 355 24.46 9.90 -23.39
N VAL A 356 23.16 9.64 -23.19
CA VAL A 356 22.16 9.60 -24.26
C VAL A 356 21.88 11.02 -24.75
N GLU A 357 21.65 11.95 -23.82
CA GLU A 357 21.50 13.37 -24.11
C GLU A 357 22.66 13.90 -24.95
N ARG A 358 23.91 13.72 -24.49
CA ARG A 358 25.11 14.15 -25.24
C ARG A 358 25.16 13.55 -26.63
N LYS A 359 24.85 12.26 -26.82
CA LYS A 359 24.83 11.66 -28.15
C LYS A 359 23.75 12.23 -29.06
N VAL A 360 22.57 12.53 -28.51
CA VAL A 360 21.49 13.16 -29.27
C VAL A 360 21.87 14.60 -29.62
N ASP A 361 22.49 15.33 -28.70
CA ASP A 361 23.02 16.69 -28.93
C ASP A 361 24.15 16.70 -29.96
N ASP A 362 25.09 15.76 -29.89
CA ASP A 362 26.18 15.60 -30.86
C ASP A 362 25.61 15.30 -32.25
N ALA A 363 24.65 14.37 -32.34
CA ALA A 363 23.98 14.04 -33.59
C ALA A 363 23.15 15.21 -34.13
N LEU A 364 22.51 15.98 -33.25
CA LEU A 364 21.80 17.20 -33.62
C LEU A 364 22.78 18.26 -34.15
N ASN A 365 23.94 18.42 -33.52
CA ASN A 365 24.99 19.32 -33.99
C ASN A 365 25.57 18.89 -35.33
N GLU A 366 25.74 17.59 -35.55
CA GLU A 366 26.15 17.01 -36.84
C GLU A 366 25.07 17.23 -37.90
N ALA A 367 23.80 17.02 -37.57
CA ALA A 367 22.67 17.30 -38.47
C ALA A 367 22.59 18.78 -38.85
N TYR A 368 22.82 19.70 -37.90
CA TYR A 368 22.92 21.13 -38.19
C TYR A 368 24.10 21.43 -39.10
N SER A 369 25.27 20.85 -38.80
CA SER A 369 26.49 21.03 -39.59
C SER A 369 26.30 20.54 -41.03
N ALA A 370 25.61 19.41 -41.23
CA ALA A 370 25.28 18.88 -42.54
C ALA A 370 24.22 19.73 -43.26
N ALA A 371 23.17 20.16 -42.56
CA ALA A 371 22.15 21.04 -43.12
C ALA A 371 22.74 22.39 -43.56
N CYS A 372 23.71 22.93 -42.83
CA CYS A 372 24.43 24.15 -43.18
C CYS A 372 25.71 23.88 -43.99
N GLY A 373 25.96 22.64 -44.41
CA GLY A 373 27.13 22.22 -45.16
C GLY A 373 26.99 22.46 -46.66
N SER A 374 28.03 22.08 -47.41
CA SER A 374 28.12 22.26 -48.87
C SER A 374 26.99 21.59 -49.65
N GLU A 375 26.44 20.49 -49.13
CA GLU A 375 25.32 19.72 -49.69
C GLU A 375 23.95 20.17 -49.17
N GLY A 376 23.89 21.19 -48.32
CA GLY A 376 22.65 21.72 -47.74
C GLY A 376 22.45 23.20 -48.10
N LEU A 377 22.25 24.05 -47.10
CA LEU A 377 21.99 25.49 -47.23
C LEU A 377 23.15 26.28 -47.84
N GLN A 378 24.38 25.77 -47.84
CA GLN A 378 25.44 26.39 -48.61
C GLN A 378 25.24 26.22 -50.11
N THR A 379 24.59 25.16 -50.60
CA THR A 379 24.35 24.98 -52.05
C THR A 379 23.56 26.15 -52.65
N PRO A 380 22.39 26.56 -52.12
CA PRO A 380 21.67 27.71 -52.66
C PRO A 380 22.34 29.06 -52.34
N CYS A 381 23.09 29.15 -51.24
CA CYS A 381 23.71 30.41 -50.80
C CYS A 381 25.14 30.64 -51.33
N LEU A 382 25.81 29.63 -51.88
CA LEU A 382 27.16 29.73 -52.45
C LEU A 382 27.11 29.35 -53.93
N LEU A 383 26.41 30.19 -54.69
CA LEU A 383 26.24 30.14 -56.14
C LEU A 383 27.52 30.58 -56.93
N SER A 384 28.72 30.19 -56.48
CA SER A 384 29.96 30.53 -57.19
C SER A 384 30.52 29.40 -58.05
N ASP A 385 30.17 28.12 -57.82
CA ASP A 385 30.89 27.00 -58.46
C ASP A 385 30.07 25.75 -58.83
N ASN A 386 28.73 25.77 -58.73
CA ASN A 386 27.90 24.59 -59.04
C ASN A 386 27.30 24.63 -60.47
N ASP A 387 26.99 23.47 -61.04
CA ASP A 387 26.37 23.33 -62.38
C ASP A 387 25.05 24.13 -62.53
N TYR A 388 24.37 24.42 -61.42
CA TYR A 388 23.21 25.30 -61.37
C TYR A 388 23.51 26.74 -61.80
N THR A 389 24.72 27.25 -61.51
CA THR A 389 25.16 28.58 -61.92
C THR A 389 25.33 28.69 -63.43
N ARG A 390 25.74 27.61 -64.11
CA ARG A 390 25.79 27.54 -65.57
C ARG A 390 24.40 27.60 -66.20
N GLN A 391 23.39 27.01 -65.56
CA GLN A 391 22.00 27.09 -66.02
C GLN A 391 21.34 28.44 -65.68
N ALA A 392 21.70 29.03 -64.53
CA ALA A 392 21.23 30.34 -64.07
C ALA A 392 21.87 31.54 -64.78
N GLN A 393 22.90 31.36 -65.64
CA GLN A 393 23.47 32.44 -66.47
C GLN A 393 22.43 33.15 -67.35
N LYS A 394 21.25 32.54 -67.57
CA LYS A 394 20.11 33.13 -68.28
C LYS A 394 19.23 34.04 -67.41
N CYS A 395 19.48 34.13 -66.10
CA CYS A 395 18.73 34.94 -65.16
C CYS A 395 19.47 36.24 -64.83
N ASP A 396 18.72 37.31 -64.52
CA ASP A 396 19.27 38.64 -64.21
C ASP A 396 20.24 38.59 -63.00
N ILE A 397 21.40 39.22 -63.16
CA ILE A 397 22.43 39.39 -62.12
C ILE A 397 21.85 40.07 -60.87
N ILE A 398 20.92 41.01 -61.05
CA ILE A 398 20.26 41.72 -59.95
C ILE A 398 19.44 40.74 -59.10
N LEU A 399 18.68 39.85 -59.74
CA LEU A 399 17.86 38.84 -59.07
C LEU A 399 18.75 37.86 -58.28
N LYS A 400 19.87 37.43 -58.89
CA LYS A 400 20.87 36.59 -58.21
C LYS A 400 21.45 37.28 -56.97
N ASN A 401 21.80 38.56 -57.07
CA ASN A 401 22.36 39.32 -55.96
C ASN A 401 21.35 39.51 -54.82
N ASN A 402 20.08 39.72 -55.12
CA ASN A 402 19.02 39.83 -54.10
C ASN A 402 18.88 38.55 -53.27
N ILE A 403 18.98 37.38 -53.90
CA ILE A 403 18.96 36.09 -53.18
C ILE A 403 20.17 35.96 -52.25
N MET A 404 21.35 36.35 -52.72
CA MET A 404 22.60 36.28 -51.93
C MET A 404 22.60 37.23 -50.73
N GLN A 405 21.88 38.34 -50.79
CA GLN A 405 21.77 39.31 -49.71
C GLN A 405 20.77 38.91 -48.61
N GLN A 406 20.08 37.77 -48.77
CA GLN A 406 19.12 37.31 -47.78
C GLN A 406 19.79 36.99 -46.43
N PRO A 407 19.08 37.21 -45.30
CA PRO A 407 19.61 36.94 -43.97
C PRO A 407 20.12 35.51 -43.78
N VAL A 408 19.43 34.52 -44.35
CA VAL A 408 19.82 33.10 -44.29
C VAL A 408 21.20 32.89 -44.93
N CYS A 409 21.44 33.46 -46.12
CA CYS A 409 22.72 33.29 -46.81
C CYS A 409 23.88 34.02 -46.14
N ARG A 410 23.61 35.18 -45.52
CA ARG A 410 24.60 35.85 -44.67
C ARG A 410 24.98 34.99 -43.47
N LEU A 411 24.00 34.45 -42.74
CA LEU A 411 24.25 33.57 -41.58
C LEU A 411 25.01 32.30 -41.96
N ILE A 412 24.72 31.71 -43.13
CA ILE A 412 25.45 30.55 -43.64
C ILE A 412 26.89 30.89 -44.02
N THR A 413 27.12 32.06 -44.61
CA THR A 413 28.48 32.54 -44.92
C THR A 413 29.26 32.80 -43.64
N ASP A 414 28.63 33.43 -42.65
CA ASP A 414 29.24 33.67 -41.34
C ASP A 414 29.52 32.34 -40.61
N TYR A 415 28.62 31.35 -40.68
CA TYR A 415 28.85 29.99 -40.18
C TYR A 415 30.06 29.34 -40.87
N LYS A 416 30.15 29.40 -42.20
CA LYS A 416 31.29 28.84 -42.95
C LYS A 416 32.62 29.45 -42.53
N ILE A 417 32.65 30.75 -42.24
CA ILE A 417 33.87 31.46 -41.82
C ILE A 417 34.22 31.14 -40.37
N SER A 418 33.22 31.12 -39.47
CA SER A 418 33.47 31.05 -38.03
C SER A 418 33.35 29.65 -37.40
N GLY A 419 32.70 28.71 -38.08
CA GLY A 419 32.30 27.43 -37.50
C GLY A 419 31.22 27.54 -36.41
N ASP A 420 30.65 28.72 -36.20
CA ASP A 420 29.69 28.97 -35.11
C ASP A 420 28.31 28.37 -35.41
N LEU A 421 28.01 27.26 -34.73
CA LEU A 421 26.78 26.49 -34.92
C LEU A 421 25.51 27.28 -34.57
N GLN A 422 25.58 28.32 -33.73
CA GLN A 422 24.42 29.17 -33.44
C GLN A 422 23.96 29.97 -34.67
N LYS A 423 24.90 30.37 -35.52
CA LYS A 423 24.58 31.03 -36.79
C LYS A 423 23.90 30.06 -37.75
N CYS A 424 24.36 28.82 -37.79
CA CYS A 424 23.69 27.76 -38.54
C CYS A 424 22.26 27.51 -38.04
N ARG A 425 22.07 27.37 -36.72
CA ARG A 425 20.73 27.21 -36.10
C ARG A 425 19.80 28.37 -36.47
N SER A 426 20.30 29.59 -36.43
CA SER A 426 19.56 30.80 -36.83
C SER A 426 19.22 30.82 -38.32
N ALA A 427 20.13 30.35 -39.18
CA ALA A 427 19.90 30.24 -40.62
C ALA A 427 18.81 29.20 -40.94
N VAL A 428 18.89 28.03 -40.30
CA VAL A 428 17.89 26.96 -40.43
C VAL A 428 16.50 27.45 -40.02
N ALA A 429 16.38 28.21 -38.92
CA ALA A 429 15.10 28.77 -38.49
C ALA A 429 14.48 29.75 -39.50
N GLY A 430 15.30 30.41 -40.33
CA GLY A 430 14.85 31.36 -41.34
C GLY A 430 14.60 30.76 -42.73
N VAL A 431 14.89 29.47 -42.94
CA VAL A 431 14.94 28.85 -44.28
C VAL A 431 13.59 28.81 -45.00
N THR A 432 12.47 28.72 -44.28
CA THR A 432 11.13 28.65 -44.88
C THR A 432 10.76 29.92 -45.64
N ASN A 433 11.34 31.05 -45.23
CA ASN A 433 11.19 32.36 -45.86
C ASN A 433 12.32 32.68 -46.86
N MET A 434 13.26 31.75 -47.05
CA MET A 434 14.35 31.91 -48.02
C MET A 434 13.76 31.91 -49.43
N SER A 435 14.15 32.87 -50.26
CA SER A 435 13.79 32.87 -51.67
C SER A 435 14.83 32.13 -52.52
N LEU A 436 14.33 31.34 -53.44
CA LEU A 436 15.05 30.54 -54.41
C LEU A 436 14.74 31.04 -55.83
N LEU A 437 15.64 30.70 -56.74
CA LEU A 437 15.50 31.00 -58.16
C LEU A 437 14.81 29.82 -58.86
N ASN A 438 13.53 29.98 -59.23
CA ASN A 438 12.80 28.99 -60.02
C ASN A 438 12.87 29.36 -61.50
N PHE A 439 13.37 28.44 -62.32
CA PHE A 439 13.46 28.64 -63.76
C PHE A 439 13.02 27.38 -64.51
N GLN A 440 12.32 27.58 -65.62
CA GLN A 440 11.78 26.51 -66.43
C GLN A 440 12.76 26.16 -67.57
N PRO A 441 13.19 24.88 -67.71
CA PRO A 441 14.10 24.46 -68.78
C PRO A 441 13.55 24.85 -70.16
N GLY A 442 14.34 25.60 -70.94
CA GLY A 442 13.94 26.08 -72.28
C GLY A 442 13.24 27.45 -72.33
N SER A 443 12.91 28.06 -71.19
CA SER A 443 12.41 29.44 -71.12
C SER A 443 13.50 30.41 -70.62
N ALA A 444 13.39 31.69 -70.95
CA ALA A 444 14.19 32.77 -70.35
C ALA A 444 13.54 33.35 -69.07
N LEU A 445 12.45 32.74 -68.58
CA LEU A 445 11.68 33.25 -67.45
C LEU A 445 12.25 32.69 -66.14
N CYS A 446 12.85 33.57 -65.35
CA CYS A 446 13.30 33.29 -63.99
C CYS A 446 12.40 34.05 -63.01
N LYS A 447 11.95 33.37 -61.95
CA LYS A 447 11.13 33.98 -60.91
C LYS A 447 11.67 33.64 -59.54
N GLU A 448 11.70 34.63 -58.67
CA GLU A 448 11.93 34.43 -57.24
C GLU A 448 10.70 33.76 -56.61
N VAL A 449 10.93 32.65 -55.94
CA VAL A 449 9.90 31.93 -55.18
C VAL A 449 10.45 31.56 -53.82
N THR A 450 9.63 31.62 -52.78
CA THR A 450 10.07 31.15 -51.45
C THR A 450 10.09 29.62 -51.38
N VAL A 451 10.90 29.05 -50.49
CA VAL A 451 10.92 27.60 -50.21
C VAL A 451 9.49 27.08 -49.96
N ASN A 452 8.72 27.74 -49.09
CA ASN A 452 7.31 27.35 -48.82
C ASN A 452 6.44 27.37 -50.09
N THR A 453 6.52 28.45 -50.88
CA THR A 453 5.75 28.55 -52.12
C THR A 453 6.14 27.43 -53.10
N CYS A 454 7.42 27.07 -53.09
CA CYS A 454 8.00 26.07 -53.97
C CYS A 454 7.58 24.64 -53.61
N MET A 455 7.46 24.35 -52.30
CA MET A 455 6.87 23.12 -51.77
C MET A 455 5.38 22.98 -52.13
N GLU A 456 4.62 24.08 -52.05
CA GLU A 456 3.17 24.06 -52.33
C GLU A 456 2.83 24.02 -53.83
N LYS A 457 3.59 24.71 -54.67
CA LYS A 457 3.24 24.95 -56.09
C LYS A 457 4.04 24.13 -57.11
N GLN A 458 4.71 23.07 -56.67
CA GLN A 458 5.57 22.21 -57.50
C GLN A 458 6.52 23.01 -58.42
N CYS A 459 7.58 23.56 -57.84
CA CYS A 459 8.69 24.09 -58.63
C CYS A 459 9.24 23.07 -59.63
N GLN A 460 9.96 23.55 -60.64
CA GLN A 460 10.64 22.70 -61.61
C GLN A 460 12.15 22.92 -61.58
N GLY A 461 12.87 21.92 -62.11
CA GLY A 461 14.32 22.00 -62.29
C GLY A 461 15.09 22.13 -60.97
N PRO A 462 16.16 22.94 -60.92
CA PRO A 462 17.02 23.10 -59.75
C PRO A 462 16.35 23.55 -58.47
N ALA A 463 15.32 24.42 -58.57
CA ALA A 463 14.61 24.88 -57.39
C ALA A 463 13.90 23.72 -56.69
N ALA A 464 13.33 22.78 -57.45
CA ALA A 464 12.73 21.57 -56.88
C ALA A 464 13.78 20.71 -56.18
N GLN A 465 14.92 20.45 -56.83
CA GLN A 465 16.01 19.63 -56.27
C GLN A 465 16.60 20.25 -54.99
N ILE A 466 16.79 21.57 -54.97
CA ILE A 466 17.26 22.29 -53.78
C ILE A 466 16.23 22.22 -52.65
N VAL A 467 14.94 22.40 -52.98
CA VAL A 467 13.88 22.25 -51.97
C VAL A 467 13.82 20.84 -51.42
N ASP A 468 13.93 19.81 -52.27
CA ASP A 468 13.94 18.41 -51.80
C ASP A 468 15.09 18.14 -50.82
N ILE A 469 16.29 18.64 -51.12
CA ILE A 469 17.46 18.55 -50.22
C ILE A 469 17.20 19.30 -48.91
N ILE A 470 16.70 20.54 -48.98
CA ILE A 470 16.40 21.35 -47.78
C ILE A 470 15.36 20.63 -46.93
N VAL A 471 14.28 20.15 -47.53
CA VAL A 471 13.19 19.44 -46.84
C VAL A 471 13.70 18.17 -46.18
N GLU A 472 14.53 17.38 -46.86
CA GLU A 472 15.16 16.18 -46.29
C GLU A 472 15.99 16.52 -45.04
N LYS A 473 16.86 17.54 -45.10
CA LYS A 473 17.70 17.92 -43.96
C LYS A 473 16.89 18.53 -42.81
N LEU A 474 15.85 19.31 -43.12
CA LEU A 474 14.95 19.87 -42.11
C LEU A 474 14.09 18.81 -41.45
N ASP A 475 13.62 17.81 -42.18
CA ASP A 475 12.87 16.68 -41.63
C ASP A 475 13.72 15.93 -40.61
N VAL A 476 14.98 15.59 -40.96
CA VAL A 476 15.93 14.96 -40.04
C VAL A 476 16.15 15.81 -38.78
N LEU A 477 16.38 17.13 -38.93
CA LEU A 477 16.54 18.04 -37.79
C LEU A 477 15.29 18.09 -36.91
N SER A 478 14.10 18.18 -37.53
CA SER A 478 12.84 18.23 -36.81
C SER A 478 12.61 16.97 -35.98
N LYS A 479 12.99 15.80 -36.50
CA LYS A 479 12.93 14.52 -35.80
C LYS A 479 13.89 14.47 -34.61
N TYR A 480 15.15 14.92 -34.77
CA TYR A 480 16.08 15.00 -33.64
C TYR A 480 15.60 15.97 -32.55
N VAL A 481 15.11 17.15 -32.93
CA VAL A 481 14.57 18.13 -31.97
C VAL A 481 13.34 17.56 -31.26
N TYR A 482 12.48 16.84 -31.98
CA TYR A 482 11.32 16.16 -31.41
C TYR A 482 11.74 15.09 -30.40
N ILE A 483 12.60 14.15 -30.79
CA ILE A 483 13.09 13.08 -29.90
C ILE A 483 13.76 13.67 -28.67
N LEU A 484 14.63 14.66 -28.84
CA LEU A 484 15.31 15.31 -27.73
C LEU A 484 14.30 15.94 -26.76
N ARG A 485 13.37 16.77 -27.26
CA ARG A 485 12.46 17.55 -26.39
C ARG A 485 11.31 16.74 -25.81
N GLN A 486 10.76 15.81 -26.59
CA GLN A 486 9.54 15.07 -26.22
C GLN A 486 9.83 13.71 -25.60
N GLU A 487 10.98 13.11 -25.91
CA GLU A 487 11.29 11.75 -25.45
C GLU A 487 12.47 11.74 -24.47
N VAL A 488 13.59 12.39 -24.77
CA VAL A 488 14.81 12.33 -23.93
C VAL A 488 14.77 13.30 -22.74
N VAL A 489 14.42 14.57 -22.96
CA VAL A 489 14.40 15.59 -21.91
C VAL A 489 13.48 15.23 -20.73
N PRO A 490 12.27 14.68 -20.94
CA PRO A 490 11.44 14.22 -19.84
C PRO A 490 12.07 13.10 -19.00
N LEU A 491 13.01 12.33 -19.56
CA LEU A 491 13.76 11.29 -18.85
C LEU A 491 14.93 11.81 -18.02
N LEU A 492 15.39 13.03 -18.29
CA LEU A 492 16.52 13.64 -17.57
C LEU A 492 16.09 14.20 -16.21
N GLY A 493 14.83 14.63 -16.08
CA GLY A 493 14.29 15.26 -14.88
C GLY A 493 13.57 14.31 -13.92
N CYS A 494 13.17 14.84 -12.77
CA CYS A 494 12.40 14.08 -11.76
C CYS A 494 10.98 13.70 -12.21
N TYR A 495 10.51 14.26 -13.33
CA TYR A 495 9.22 13.92 -13.93
C TYR A 495 9.09 12.42 -14.22
N VAL A 496 10.20 11.76 -14.57
CA VAL A 496 10.20 10.31 -14.82
C VAL A 496 9.68 9.51 -13.64
N PHE A 497 9.97 9.92 -12.40
CA PHE A 497 9.59 9.17 -11.21
C PHE A 497 8.21 9.54 -10.67
N ALA A 498 7.61 10.65 -11.10
CA ALA A 498 6.31 11.10 -10.58
C ALA A 498 5.19 10.04 -10.72
N PRO A 499 5.05 9.32 -11.85
CA PRO A 499 4.06 8.23 -11.96
C PRO A 499 4.33 7.09 -10.98
N LEU A 500 5.60 6.73 -10.77
CA LEU A 500 5.99 5.68 -9.82
C LEU A 500 5.67 6.11 -8.39
N VAL A 501 6.07 7.31 -7.98
CA VAL A 501 5.82 7.82 -6.62
C VAL A 501 4.33 7.93 -6.35
N SER A 502 3.54 8.41 -7.32
CA SER A 502 2.08 8.46 -7.21
C SER A 502 1.47 7.07 -7.10
N ALA A 503 1.96 6.08 -7.85
CA ALA A 503 1.49 4.70 -7.76
C ALA A 503 1.85 4.07 -6.41
N LEU A 504 3.06 4.33 -5.90
CA LEU A 504 3.48 3.88 -4.57
C LEU A 504 2.65 4.52 -3.46
N LYS A 505 2.34 5.81 -3.56
CA LYS A 505 1.42 6.48 -2.64
C LYS A 505 0.08 5.77 -2.62
N GLU A 506 -0.51 5.56 -3.80
CA GLU A 506 -1.79 4.88 -3.93
C GLU A 506 -1.76 3.46 -3.32
N ASP A 507 -0.73 2.68 -3.64
CA ASP A 507 -0.61 1.31 -3.17
C ASP A 507 -0.32 1.19 -1.67
N VAL A 508 0.55 2.04 -1.13
CA VAL A 508 0.92 2.03 0.28
C VAL A 508 -0.16 2.68 1.15
N CYS A 509 -0.58 3.89 0.81
CA CYS A 509 -1.49 4.70 1.64
C CYS A 509 -2.95 4.27 1.53
N HIS A 510 -3.45 3.98 0.34
CA HIS A 510 -4.88 3.77 0.12
C HIS A 510 -5.28 2.29 0.08
N LYS A 511 -4.34 1.39 -0.18
CA LYS A 511 -4.61 -0.06 -0.24
C LYS A 511 -3.96 -0.82 0.90
N LEU A 512 -2.67 -0.63 1.13
CA LEU A 512 -1.92 -1.40 2.12
C LEU A 512 -2.23 -0.96 3.55
N ASN A 513 -2.16 0.35 3.85
CA ASN A 513 -2.36 0.88 5.20
C ASN A 513 -3.74 0.55 5.81
N PRO A 514 -4.88 0.79 5.12
CA PRO A 514 -6.19 0.46 5.67
C PRO A 514 -6.38 -1.04 5.89
N SER A 515 -5.76 -1.88 5.03
CA SER A 515 -5.80 -3.34 5.19
C SER A 515 -5.07 -3.81 6.45
N PHE A 516 -3.94 -3.19 6.79
CA PHE A 516 -3.23 -3.45 8.04
C PHE A 516 -4.08 -3.04 9.25
N GLU A 517 -4.68 -1.84 9.21
CA GLU A 517 -5.54 -1.34 10.29
C GLU A 517 -6.71 -2.29 10.57
N TRP A 518 -7.37 -2.79 9.52
CA TRP A 518 -8.49 -3.73 9.69
C TRP A 518 -8.09 -5.03 10.38
N VAL A 519 -6.94 -5.60 9.99
CA VAL A 519 -6.41 -6.82 10.61
C VAL A 519 -6.10 -6.56 12.07
N GLU A 520 -5.43 -5.45 12.36
CA GLU A 520 -4.98 -5.11 13.69
C GLU A 520 -6.15 -4.82 14.65
N ILE A 521 -7.07 -3.94 14.23
CA ILE A 521 -8.27 -3.61 15.00
C ILE A 521 -9.08 -4.87 15.31
N SER A 522 -9.16 -5.80 14.34
CA SER A 522 -9.82 -7.08 14.53
C SER A 522 -9.09 -7.97 15.53
N MET A 523 -7.76 -8.08 15.46
CA MET A 523 -6.96 -8.85 16.42
C MET A 523 -7.09 -8.30 17.84
N LEU A 524 -7.03 -6.97 18.01
CA LEU A 524 -7.24 -6.30 19.29
C LEU A 524 -8.63 -6.60 19.85
N ALA A 525 -9.67 -6.44 19.02
CA ALA A 525 -11.05 -6.68 19.42
C ALA A 525 -11.29 -8.15 19.81
N VAL A 526 -10.77 -9.10 19.02
CA VAL A 526 -10.81 -10.53 19.35
C VAL A 526 -10.10 -10.79 20.68
N GLY A 527 -8.89 -10.26 20.87
CA GLY A 527 -8.12 -10.40 22.11
C GLY A 527 -8.90 -9.92 23.34
N ILE A 528 -9.59 -8.78 23.23
CA ILE A 528 -10.43 -8.22 24.30
C ILE A 528 -11.68 -9.08 24.54
N ILE A 529 -12.41 -9.47 23.48
CA ILE A 529 -13.65 -10.27 23.56
C ILE A 529 -13.39 -11.68 24.11
N LEU A 530 -12.22 -12.25 23.85
CA LEU A 530 -11.84 -13.57 24.36
C LEU A 530 -11.78 -13.62 25.91
N ILE A 531 -11.50 -12.49 26.58
CA ILE A 531 -11.45 -12.43 28.04
C ILE A 531 -12.81 -12.78 28.68
N PRO A 532 -13.91 -12.04 28.42
CA PRO A 532 -15.21 -12.37 28.98
C PRO A 532 -15.73 -13.72 28.47
N ILE A 533 -15.47 -14.11 27.22
CA ILE A 533 -15.87 -15.44 26.71
C ILE A 533 -15.22 -16.55 27.51
N THR A 534 -13.91 -16.47 27.77
CA THR A 534 -13.18 -17.50 28.53
C THR A 534 -13.74 -17.61 29.95
N ILE A 535 -14.01 -16.48 30.61
CA ILE A 535 -14.64 -16.46 31.94
C ILE A 535 -16.04 -17.09 31.89
N LEU A 536 -16.87 -16.70 30.92
CA LEU A 536 -18.23 -17.22 30.74
C LEU A 536 -18.22 -18.73 30.44
N MET A 537 -17.24 -19.24 29.70
CA MET A 537 -17.08 -20.66 29.40
C MET A 537 -16.69 -21.48 30.64
N ILE A 538 -15.80 -20.95 31.48
CA ILE A 538 -15.49 -21.58 32.78
C ILE A 538 -16.73 -21.60 33.67
N LEU A 539 -17.53 -20.53 33.68
CA LEU A 539 -18.80 -20.48 34.41
C LEU A 539 -19.83 -21.45 33.82
N ALA A 540 -19.91 -21.56 32.50
CA ALA A 540 -20.81 -22.48 31.79
C ALA A 540 -20.47 -23.94 32.11
N ALA A 541 -19.20 -24.33 32.11
CA ALA A 541 -18.75 -25.68 32.48
C ALA A 541 -19.19 -26.09 33.90
N LYS A 542 -19.43 -25.12 34.79
CA LYS A 542 -20.00 -25.37 36.12
C LYS A 542 -21.52 -25.38 36.14
N ARG A 543 -22.14 -24.43 35.44
CA ARG A 543 -23.57 -24.14 35.54
C ARG A 543 -24.45 -24.97 34.63
N TRP A 544 -23.92 -25.49 33.52
CA TRP A 544 -24.72 -26.19 32.52
C TRP A 544 -24.78 -27.70 32.76
N ARG A 545 -24.23 -28.19 33.87
CA ARG A 545 -24.36 -29.59 34.24
C ARG A 545 -25.79 -29.89 34.70
N ARG A 546 -26.28 -31.08 34.35
CA ARG A 546 -27.65 -31.54 34.70
C ARG A 546 -27.90 -31.59 36.22
N ASP A 547 -26.87 -31.90 36.98
CA ASP A 547 -26.82 -31.96 38.46
C ASP A 547 -26.64 -30.59 39.13
N ALA A 548 -26.36 -29.53 38.36
CA ALA A 548 -26.05 -28.21 38.90
C ALA A 548 -27.29 -27.29 39.06
N MET A 549 -28.46 -27.69 38.58
CA MET A 549 -29.72 -26.94 38.75
C MET A 549 -30.41 -27.32 40.05
N SER A 550 -31.02 -26.35 40.74
CA SER A 550 -31.79 -26.64 41.95
C SER A 550 -32.91 -27.68 41.67
N PRO A 551 -33.24 -28.57 42.62
CA PRO A 551 -34.31 -29.55 42.47
C PRO A 551 -35.67 -28.92 42.10
N ASP A 552 -35.96 -27.74 42.65
CA ASP A 552 -37.19 -26.98 42.34
C ASP A 552 -37.19 -26.46 40.90
N THR A 553 -36.04 -25.99 40.41
CA THR A 553 -35.87 -25.58 39.01
C THR A 553 -36.02 -26.76 38.05
N TYR A 554 -35.46 -27.92 38.39
CA TYR A 554 -35.56 -29.14 37.59
C TYR A 554 -37.01 -29.64 37.51
N ARG A 555 -37.75 -29.59 38.62
CA ARG A 555 -39.19 -29.89 38.66
C ARG A 555 -40.00 -28.94 37.79
N LEU A 556 -39.72 -27.62 37.82
CA LEU A 556 -40.41 -26.64 36.98
C LEU A 556 -40.15 -26.84 35.48
N MET A 557 -38.93 -27.18 35.07
CA MET A 557 -38.61 -27.45 33.66
C MET A 557 -39.25 -28.76 33.15
N ASN A 558 -39.29 -29.81 33.97
CA ASN A 558 -39.93 -31.08 33.58
C ASN A 558 -41.46 -31.03 33.65
N HIS A 559 -42.06 -30.26 34.58
CA HIS A 559 -43.52 -30.12 34.65
C HIS A 559 -44.11 -29.38 33.45
N SER A 560 -43.36 -28.46 32.83
CA SER A 560 -43.78 -27.81 31.58
C SER A 560 -43.83 -28.76 30.38
N TYR A 561 -43.12 -29.90 30.47
CA TYR A 561 -43.13 -30.94 29.44
C TYR A 561 -44.27 -31.97 29.64
N TYR A 562 -44.75 -32.15 30.87
CA TYR A 562 -45.80 -33.12 31.20
C TYR A 562 -47.22 -32.55 31.21
N ASN A 563 -47.41 -31.23 31.26
CA ASN A 563 -48.75 -30.61 31.27
C ASN A 563 -49.33 -30.29 29.88
N ASN A 564 -48.64 -30.65 28.79
CA ASN A 564 -49.16 -30.50 27.42
C ASN A 564 -49.66 -31.81 26.80
N ASP A 565 -49.57 -32.94 27.52
CA ASP A 565 -50.15 -34.21 27.07
C ASP A 565 -51.33 -34.59 27.98
N PHE A 566 -52.49 -34.75 27.34
CA PHE A 566 -53.74 -35.31 27.86
C PHE A 566 -54.66 -34.42 28.70
N GLY A 567 -55.23 -33.43 28.00
CA GLY A 567 -56.68 -33.27 27.98
C GLY A 567 -57.37 -34.47 27.31
N THR A 568 -57.34 -35.66 27.91
CA THR A 568 -58.42 -36.63 27.73
C THR A 568 -59.03 -36.92 29.09
N THR A 569 -60.24 -36.42 29.24
CA THR A 569 -61.27 -36.92 30.13
C THR A 569 -61.32 -38.45 30.14
N GLU A 570 -60.68 -39.10 31.10
CA GLU A 570 -60.98 -40.50 31.44
C GLU A 570 -61.45 -40.63 32.88
N LYS A 571 -62.60 -41.31 32.99
CA LYS A 571 -63.46 -41.44 34.17
C LYS A 571 -62.77 -42.18 35.32
N PRO A 572 -63.16 -41.92 36.58
CA PRO A 572 -62.64 -42.66 37.72
C PRO A 572 -63.17 -44.11 37.71
N LYS A 573 -62.27 -45.09 37.54
CA LYS A 573 -62.56 -46.50 37.85
C LYS A 573 -62.13 -46.82 39.27
N ARG A 574 -63.12 -47.30 40.03
CA ARG A 574 -63.09 -47.79 41.40
C ARG A 574 -61.99 -48.82 41.64
N THR A 575 -61.29 -48.62 42.76
CA THR A 575 -61.05 -49.58 43.86
C THR A 575 -61.00 -51.06 43.51
N PHE A 576 -59.86 -51.71 43.79
CA PHE A 576 -59.91 -53.00 44.50
C PHE A 576 -58.67 -53.16 45.40
N ILE A 577 -58.96 -53.22 46.69
CA ILE A 577 -58.06 -53.61 47.77
C ILE A 577 -57.72 -55.10 47.57
N ARG A 578 -56.44 -55.47 47.66
CA ARG A 578 -56.08 -56.84 48.05
C ARG A 578 -54.80 -56.83 48.87
N THR A 579 -55.00 -56.93 50.18
CA THR A 579 -54.01 -57.38 51.17
C THR A 579 -53.60 -58.83 50.88
N ARG A 580 -52.28 -59.07 50.82
CA ARG A 580 -51.62 -60.08 51.65
C ARG A 580 -50.15 -59.75 51.79
#